data_AF-A0A0M4EHM1-F1
#
_entry.id   AF-A0A0M4EHM1-F1
#
_cell.length_a   1.000
_cell.length_b   1.000
_cell.length_c   1.000
_cell.angle_alpha   90.00
_cell.angle_beta   90.00
_cell.angle_gamma   90.00
#
_symmetry.space_group_name_H-M   'P 1'
#
loop_
_entity.id
_entity.type
_entity.pdbx_description
1 polymer ?
#
loop_
_entity_poly.entity_id
_entity_poly.type
_entity_poly.pdbx_seq_one_letter_code
_entity_poly.pdbx_strand_id
1 'polypeptide(L)'
;MKHLFINLYGSYIILVICCIDADALVHFKALKKGSNGCLDDDGKEMKVYGETQDKNTCGVIVCQNTEGHALIHYCQIPAAFEACNTNGVLTTVDFPECCWKCVKWHNCDAEKKE
;
A
#
# COMPACT_ATOMS: atom_id res chain seq x y z
N MET A 1 -36.55 27.79 -11.09
CA MET A 1 -35.16 28.03 -10.64
C MET A 1 -34.73 27.18 -9.44
N LYS A 2 -35.53 26.98 -8.39
CA LYS A 2 -35.15 26.13 -7.22
C LYS A 2 -34.79 24.68 -7.57
N HIS A 3 -35.50 24.06 -8.53
CA HIS A 3 -35.21 22.69 -8.98
C HIS A 3 -33.89 22.55 -9.78
N LEU A 4 -33.37 23.64 -10.36
CA LEU A 4 -32.11 23.61 -11.09
C LEU A 4 -30.91 23.62 -10.12
N PHE A 5 -31.03 24.36 -9.01
CA PHE A 5 -30.01 24.41 -7.95
C PHE A 5 -29.91 23.09 -7.17
N ILE A 6 -31.03 22.40 -6.92
CA ILE A 6 -31.04 21.10 -6.22
C ILE A 6 -30.28 20.02 -7.02
N ASN A 7 -30.43 20.00 -8.35
CA ASN A 7 -29.72 19.05 -9.22
C ASN A 7 -28.21 19.36 -9.36
N LEU A 8 -27.83 20.64 -9.33
CA LEU A 8 -26.42 21.05 -9.37
C LEU A 8 -25.70 20.74 -8.05
N TYR A 9 -26.37 20.94 -6.90
CA TYR A 9 -25.82 20.59 -5.58
C TYR A 9 -25.78 19.07 -5.37
N GLY A 10 -26.80 18.33 -5.83
CA GLY A 10 -26.84 16.87 -5.70
C GLY A 10 -25.72 16.17 -6.48
N SER A 11 -25.43 16.62 -7.70
CA SER A 11 -24.32 16.09 -8.51
C SER A 11 -22.95 16.41 -7.91
N TYR A 12 -22.77 17.59 -7.30
CA TYR A 12 -21.53 17.95 -6.62
C TYR A 12 -21.28 17.08 -5.36
N ILE A 13 -22.34 16.80 -4.58
CA ILE A 13 -22.23 15.94 -3.40
C ILE A 13 -21.85 14.50 -3.79
N ILE A 14 -22.43 13.94 -4.86
CA ILE A 14 -22.06 12.60 -5.35
C ILE A 14 -20.59 12.55 -5.76
N LEU A 15 -20.10 13.58 -6.46
CA LEU A 15 -18.72 13.63 -6.94
C LEU A 15 -17.73 13.75 -5.77
N VAL A 16 -18.07 14.53 -4.74
CA VAL A 16 -17.27 14.63 -3.50
C VAL A 16 -17.26 13.29 -2.75
N ILE A 17 -18.38 12.56 -2.68
CA ILE A 17 -18.46 11.24 -2.04
C ILE A 17 -17.61 10.20 -2.78
N CYS A 18 -17.58 10.21 -4.11
CA CYS A 18 -16.75 9.27 -4.88
C CYS A 18 -15.23 9.50 -4.71
N CYS A 19 -14.78 10.68 -4.28
CA CYS A 19 -13.37 10.96 -4.10
C CYS A 19 -12.82 10.54 -2.72
N ILE A 20 -13.67 10.18 -1.76
CA ILE A 20 -13.23 9.91 -0.37
C ILE A 20 -12.75 8.46 -0.19
N ASP A 21 -13.18 7.53 -1.05
CA ASP A 21 -12.94 6.09 -0.90
C ASP A 21 -11.86 5.53 -1.87
N ALA A 22 -11.00 6.39 -2.41
CA ALA A 22 -9.92 5.94 -3.29
C ALA A 22 -8.71 5.46 -2.48
N ASP A 23 -8.65 4.17 -2.18
CA ASP A 23 -7.42 3.54 -1.68
C ASP A 23 -6.33 3.64 -2.76
N ALA A 24 -5.30 4.45 -2.51
CA ALA A 24 -4.21 4.63 -3.46
C ALA A 24 -3.38 3.35 -3.56
N LEU A 25 -3.21 2.85 -4.78
CA LEU A 25 -2.38 1.68 -5.09
C LEU A 25 -0.90 1.87 -4.67
N VAL A 26 -0.44 3.10 -4.64
CA VAL A 26 0.93 3.45 -4.29
C VAL A 26 0.95 4.47 -3.18
N HIS A 27 1.91 4.35 -2.28
CA HIS A 27 2.12 5.32 -1.20
C HIS A 27 3.50 5.97 -1.31
N PHE A 28 3.55 7.29 -1.18
CA PHE A 28 4.83 8.00 -1.15
C PHE A 28 5.57 7.75 0.17
N LYS A 29 6.86 7.44 0.08
CA LYS A 29 7.76 7.29 1.23
C LYS A 29 9.01 8.13 1.00
N ALA A 30 9.30 9.04 1.93
CA ALA A 30 10.58 9.73 1.95
C ALA A 30 11.63 8.84 2.64
N LEU A 31 12.59 8.35 1.86
CA LEU A 31 13.75 7.63 2.35
C LEU A 31 14.94 8.56 2.54
N LYS A 32 15.99 8.08 3.22
CA LYS A 32 17.25 8.80 3.24
C LYS A 32 17.87 8.80 1.85
N LYS A 33 18.46 9.92 1.46
CA LYS A 33 19.22 10.04 0.23
C LYS A 33 20.47 9.15 0.29
N GLY A 34 20.65 8.30 -0.72
CA GLY A 34 21.86 7.54 -0.96
C GLY A 34 22.88 8.31 -1.80
N SER A 35 23.97 7.65 -2.17
CA SER A 35 24.97 8.23 -3.07
C SER A 35 24.43 8.44 -4.48
N ASN A 36 23.62 7.49 -4.98
CA ASN A 36 23.07 7.50 -6.34
C ASN A 36 21.57 7.13 -6.38
N GLY A 37 20.86 7.34 -5.27
CA GLY A 37 19.45 7.00 -5.16
C GLY A 37 18.96 7.12 -3.72
N CYS A 38 18.47 6.02 -3.17
CA CYS A 38 17.84 5.94 -1.86
C CYS A 38 18.61 4.98 -0.97
N LEU A 39 18.53 5.16 0.35
CA LEU A 39 18.87 4.13 1.33
C LEU A 39 17.57 3.50 1.83
N ASP A 40 17.50 2.18 1.84
CA ASP A 40 16.37 1.49 2.45
C ASP A 40 16.37 1.63 3.99
N ASP A 41 15.36 1.06 4.64
CA ASP A 41 15.21 1.13 6.10
C ASP A 41 16.37 0.44 6.86
N ASP A 42 17.12 -0.45 6.20
CA ASP A 42 18.33 -1.10 6.72
C ASP A 42 19.62 -0.34 6.38
N GLY A 43 19.52 0.77 5.66
CA GLY A 43 20.67 1.57 5.22
C GLY A 43 21.39 1.00 4.00
N LYS A 44 20.80 0.05 3.29
CA LYS A 44 21.35 -0.49 2.03
C LYS A 44 21.05 0.47 0.88
N GLU A 45 22.05 0.68 0.04
CA GLU A 45 21.94 1.55 -1.14
C GLU A 45 21.04 0.92 -2.21
N MET A 46 20.08 1.71 -2.69
CA MET A 46 19.23 1.44 -3.83
C MET A 46 19.48 2.50 -4.90
N LYS A 47 19.80 2.07 -6.12
CA LYS A 47 19.79 2.94 -7.29
C LYS A 47 18.36 3.45 -7.57
N VAL A 48 18.22 4.51 -8.35
CA VAL A 48 16.91 4.91 -8.90
C VAL A 48 16.30 3.72 -9.66
N TYR A 49 15.00 3.49 -9.42
CA TYR A 49 14.22 2.31 -9.82
C TYR A 49 14.68 0.97 -9.22
N GLY A 50 15.62 1.01 -8.27
CA GLY A 50 15.91 -0.13 -7.40
C GLY A 50 14.76 -0.36 -6.43
N GLU A 51 14.54 -1.63 -6.11
CA GLU A 51 13.46 -2.07 -5.21
C GLU A 51 14.01 -2.87 -4.04
N THR A 52 13.27 -2.81 -2.93
CA THR A 52 13.46 -3.65 -1.76
C THR A 52 12.11 -4.04 -1.20
N GLN A 53 12.04 -5.16 -0.48
CA GLN A 53 10.81 -5.58 0.16
C GLN A 53 10.44 -4.63 1.31
N ASP A 54 9.17 -4.23 1.38
CA ASP A 54 8.67 -3.56 2.58
C ASP A 54 8.47 -4.59 3.70
N LYS A 55 8.91 -4.25 4.92
CA LYS A 55 8.84 -5.19 6.05
C LYS A 55 7.47 -5.23 6.72
N ASN A 56 6.69 -4.18 6.54
CA ASN A 56 5.44 -3.97 7.25
C ASN A 56 4.22 -4.32 6.39
N THR A 57 4.41 -4.40 5.09
CA THR A 57 3.35 -4.71 4.13
C THR A 57 3.81 -5.79 3.16
N CYS A 58 2.86 -6.47 2.54
CA CYS A 58 3.16 -7.25 1.35
C CYS A 58 3.28 -6.29 0.16
N GLY A 59 4.50 -5.82 -0.09
CA GLY A 59 4.78 -4.79 -1.08
C GLY A 59 6.27 -4.57 -1.26
N VAL A 60 6.61 -3.72 -2.23
CA VAL A 60 7.98 -3.30 -2.51
C VAL A 60 8.11 -1.79 -2.43
N ILE A 61 9.23 -1.33 -1.92
CA ILE A 61 9.63 0.08 -1.93
C ILE A 61 10.52 0.29 -3.15
N VAL A 62 10.11 1.18 -4.05
CA VAL A 62 10.83 1.51 -5.28
C VAL A 62 11.36 2.93 -5.19
N CYS A 63 12.68 3.08 -5.29
CA CYS A 63 13.34 4.38 -5.32
C CYS A 63 12.99 5.13 -6.62
N GLN A 64 12.51 6.37 -6.53
CA GLN A 64 12.06 7.16 -7.69
C GLN A 64 13.11 8.17 -8.16
N ASN A 65 13.96 8.68 -7.28
CA ASN A 65 14.96 9.68 -7.64
C ASN A 65 16.18 9.68 -6.69
N THR A 66 17.13 10.55 -6.97
CA THR A 66 18.35 10.76 -6.17
C THR A 66 18.15 11.65 -4.94
N GLU A 67 16.92 12.06 -4.64
CA GLU A 67 16.58 12.88 -3.47
C GLU A 67 16.06 12.02 -2.31
N GLY A 68 15.92 10.70 -2.52
CA GLY A 68 15.36 9.79 -1.54
C GLY A 68 13.84 9.65 -1.64
N HIS A 69 13.19 10.14 -2.72
CA HIS A 69 11.77 9.88 -2.93
C HIS A 69 11.58 8.43 -3.36
N ALA A 70 10.68 7.73 -2.69
CA ALA A 70 10.31 6.36 -3.02
C ALA A 70 8.79 6.21 -3.06
N LEU A 71 8.33 5.17 -3.76
CA LEU A 71 6.94 4.72 -3.73
C LEU A 71 6.89 3.32 -3.16
N ILE A 72 5.96 3.08 -2.26
CA ILE A 72 5.59 1.74 -1.84
C ILE A 72 4.51 1.25 -2.78
N HIS A 73 4.77 0.14 -3.45
CA HIS A 73 3.81 -0.57 -4.28
C HIS A 73 3.23 -1.72 -3.47
N TYR A 74 1.94 -1.66 -3.19
CA TYR A 74 1.23 -2.73 -2.51
C TYR A 74 0.62 -3.70 -3.51
N CYS A 75 0.14 -4.83 -3.01
CA CYS A 75 -0.76 -5.68 -3.78
C CYS A 75 -1.99 -4.89 -4.24
N GLN A 76 -2.21 -4.85 -5.56
CA GLN A 76 -3.57 -4.68 -6.07
C GLN A 76 -4.35 -5.92 -5.60
N ILE A 77 -5.46 -5.76 -4.89
CA ILE A 77 -6.36 -6.88 -4.56
C ILE A 77 -7.00 -7.33 -5.89
N PRO A 78 -6.57 -8.43 -6.53
CA PRO A 78 -7.23 -8.94 -7.72
C PRO A 78 -8.44 -9.77 -7.26
N ALA A 79 -9.42 -10.02 -8.13
CA ALA A 79 -10.64 -10.78 -7.79
C ALA A 79 -10.39 -12.16 -7.11
N ALA A 80 -9.21 -12.76 -7.26
CA ALA A 80 -8.86 -14.01 -6.58
C ALA A 80 -8.49 -13.84 -5.09
N PHE A 81 -8.04 -12.65 -4.65
CA PHE A 81 -7.77 -12.37 -3.23
C PHE A 81 -9.07 -12.15 -2.44
N GLU A 82 -10.17 -11.77 -3.11
CA GLU A 82 -11.52 -11.70 -2.55
C GLU A 82 -12.04 -13.07 -2.04
N ALA A 83 -11.44 -14.18 -2.50
CA ALA A 83 -11.79 -15.52 -2.06
C ALA A 83 -11.18 -15.90 -0.68
N CYS A 84 -10.32 -15.05 -0.11
CA CYS A 84 -9.76 -15.30 1.22
C CYS A 84 -10.74 -14.88 2.32
N ASN A 85 -10.88 -15.72 3.36
CA ASN A 85 -11.77 -15.45 4.50
C ASN A 85 -11.34 -14.23 5.35
N THR A 86 -10.13 -13.72 5.16
CA THR A 86 -9.58 -12.57 5.86
C THR A 86 -8.76 -11.71 4.92
N ASN A 87 -8.53 -10.46 5.31
CA ASN A 87 -7.72 -9.46 4.58
C ASN A 87 -6.25 -9.39 5.05
N GLY A 88 -5.76 -10.41 5.77
CA GLY A 88 -4.38 -10.42 6.24
C GLY A 88 -3.36 -10.61 5.10
N VAL A 89 -2.11 -10.21 5.35
CA VAL A 89 -0.98 -10.40 4.42
C VAL A 89 0.21 -11.04 5.14
N LEU A 90 1.03 -11.79 4.40
CA LEU A 90 2.28 -12.39 4.90
C LEU A 90 3.46 -11.52 4.48
N THR A 91 4.06 -10.76 5.40
CA THR A 91 5.24 -9.91 5.10
C THR A 91 6.55 -10.69 4.98
N THR A 92 6.55 -11.96 5.40
CA THR A 92 7.72 -12.87 5.36
C THR A 92 7.88 -13.62 4.03
N VAL A 93 6.89 -13.51 3.14
CA VAL A 93 6.93 -14.08 1.79
C VAL A 93 7.22 -12.95 0.82
N ASP A 94 8.04 -13.22 -0.20
CA ASP A 94 8.46 -12.16 -1.12
C ASP A 94 7.29 -11.61 -1.94
N PHE A 95 7.33 -10.31 -2.25
CA PHE A 95 6.41 -9.74 -3.23
C PHE A 95 6.76 -10.25 -4.65
N PRO A 96 5.78 -10.55 -5.51
CA PRO A 96 4.34 -10.44 -5.29
C PRO A 96 3.69 -11.71 -4.73
N GLU A 97 4.46 -12.73 -4.35
CA GLU A 97 3.93 -14.01 -3.86
C GLU A 97 3.05 -13.88 -2.60
N CYS A 98 3.37 -12.94 -1.73
CA CYS A 98 2.53 -12.64 -0.58
C CYS A 98 1.14 -12.06 -0.96
N CYS A 99 0.92 -11.61 -2.20
CA CYS A 99 -0.33 -10.97 -2.65
C CYS A 99 -1.48 -11.93 -2.96
N TRP A 100 -1.23 -13.23 -3.06
CA TRP A 100 -2.25 -14.23 -3.44
C TRP A 100 -2.33 -15.41 -2.48
N LYS A 101 -1.64 -15.33 -1.34
CA LYS A 101 -1.72 -16.33 -0.29
C LYS A 101 -2.79 -15.93 0.72
N CYS A 102 -3.80 -16.78 0.88
CA CYS A 102 -4.74 -16.63 1.99
C CYS A 102 -4.04 -16.92 3.31
N VAL A 103 -4.14 -15.98 4.25
CA VAL A 103 -3.56 -16.10 5.59
C VAL A 103 -4.64 -16.23 6.64
N LYS A 104 -4.24 -16.70 7.82
CA LYS A 104 -5.07 -16.69 9.02
C LYS A 104 -4.40 -15.80 10.05
N TRP A 105 -5.17 -14.94 10.69
CA TRP A 105 -4.70 -14.17 11.83
C TRP A 105 -4.39 -15.12 12.99
N HIS A 106 -3.23 -14.92 13.61
CA HIS A 106 -2.86 -15.61 14.83
C HIS A 106 -3.15 -14.70 16.03
N ASN A 107 -3.76 -15.25 17.08
CA ASN A 107 -4.01 -14.49 18.31
C ASN A 107 -2.81 -14.63 19.26
N CYS A 108 -1.94 -13.62 19.25
CA CYS A 108 -0.72 -13.60 20.07
C CYS A 108 -0.98 -13.53 21.59
N ASP A 109 -2.21 -13.22 22.04
CA ASP A 109 -2.56 -13.15 23.47
C ASP A 109 -3.12 -14.46 24.02
N ALA A 110 -3.59 -15.36 23.15
CA ALA A 110 -4.11 -16.66 23.55
C ALA A 110 -3.00 -17.60 24.06
N GLU A 111 -1.75 -17.40 23.62
CA GLU A 111 -0.61 -18.29 23.90
C GLU A 111 0.23 -17.88 25.12
N LYS A 112 0.03 -16.69 25.70
CA LYS A 112 0.74 -16.24 26.92
C LYS A 112 0.18 -16.84 28.22
N LYS A 113 -0.57 -17.94 28.12
CA LYS A 113 -1.15 -18.68 29.25
C LYS A 113 -0.46 -20.04 29.42
N GLU A 114 0.85 -20.04 29.56
CA GLU A 114 1.62 -21.17 30.11
C GLU A 114 2.68 -20.65 31.08
#